data_AF-A0A1Q7NI80-F1
#
_entry.id   AF-A0A1Q7NI80-F1
#
_cell.length_a   1.000
_cell.length_b   1.000
_cell.length_c   1.000
_cell.angle_alpha   90.00
_cell.angle_beta   90.00
_cell.angle_gamma   90.00
#
_symmetry.space_group_name_H-M   'P 1'
#
loop_
_entity.id
_entity.type
_entity.pdbx_description
1 polymer ?
#
loop_
_entity_poly.entity_id
_entity_poly.type
_entity_poly.pdbx_seq_one_letter_code
_entity_poly.pdbx_strand_id
1 'polypeptide(L)' 'MIQNDLELKCTQERIAWLESLVAQFRVSVPPENFPAMAEGYLAEIEKMHDEVMEYLKNPANQPLPAEAA' A
#
# COMPACT_ATOMS: atom_id res chain seq x y z
N MET A 1 -1.27 -8.95 3.62
CA MET A 1 -2.68 -9.00 4.07
C MET A 1 -2.80 -8.30 5.41
N ILE A 2 -3.66 -7.30 5.47
CA ILE A 2 -3.98 -6.50 6.67
C ILE A 2 -4.95 -7.28 7.56
N GLN A 3 -4.69 -7.34 8.86
CA GLN A 3 -5.49 -8.14 9.80
C GLN A 3 -6.30 -7.32 10.80
N ASN A 4 -6.00 -6.03 10.94
CA ASN A 4 -6.60 -5.17 11.94
C ASN A 4 -6.47 -3.69 11.54
N ASP A 5 -7.19 -2.82 12.28
CA ASP A 5 -7.22 -1.38 11.99
C ASP A 5 -5.88 -0.67 12.22
N LEU A 6 -5.01 -1.23 13.07
CA LEU A 6 -3.66 -0.71 13.24
C LEU A 6 -2.83 -0.95 11.97
N GLU A 7 -2.85 -2.17 11.44
CA GLU A 7 -2.20 -2.53 10.18
C GLU A 7 -2.80 -1.78 8.99
N LEU A 8 -4.13 -1.54 8.99
CA LEU A 8 -4.79 -0.70 7.99
C LEU A 8 -4.19 0.71 8.00
N LYS A 9 -4.13 1.34 9.18
CA LYS A 9 -3.60 2.69 9.33
C LYS A 9 -2.13 2.76 8.89
N CYS A 10 -1.30 1.81 9.33
CA CYS A 10 0.11 1.78 8.94
C CYS A 10 0.28 1.58 7.43
N THR A 11 -0.55 0.76 6.79
CA THR A 11 -0.50 0.57 5.33
C THR A 11 -0.89 1.84 4.60
N GLN A 12 -1.93 2.54 5.04
CA GLN A 12 -2.35 3.83 4.47
C GLN A 12 -1.28 4.91 4.61
N GLU A 13 -0.62 5.01 5.77
CA GLU A 13 0.49 5.94 5.99
C GLU A 13 1.69 5.60 5.08
N ARG A 14 1.97 4.32 4.87
CA ARG A 14 3.03 3.87 3.98
C ARG A 14 2.74 4.17 2.51
N ILE A 15 1.51 3.98 2.06
CA ILE A 15 1.05 4.38 0.71
C ILE A 15 1.31 5.88 0.53
N ALA A 16 0.82 6.72 1.44
CA ALA A 16 0.97 8.18 1.34
C ALA A 16 2.45 8.61 1.29
N TRP A 17 3.31 7.96 2.08
CA TRP A 17 4.75 8.21 2.03
C TRP A 17 5.36 7.82 0.68
N LEU A 18 5.03 6.64 0.14
CA LEU A 18 5.51 6.18 -1.16
C LEU A 18 5.05 7.07 -2.31
N GLU A 19 3.78 7.49 -2.31
CA GLU A 19 3.24 8.44 -3.28
C GLU A 19 4.00 9.77 -3.25
N SER A 20 4.33 10.26 -2.04
CA SER A 20 5.11 11.48 -1.88
C SER A 20 6.54 11.34 -2.43
N LEU A 21 7.16 10.15 -2.29
CA LEU A 21 8.49 9.87 -2.83
C LEU A 21 8.47 9.83 -4.36
N VAL A 22 7.49 9.15 -4.95
CA VAL A 22 7.31 9.11 -6.41
C VAL A 22 7.04 10.52 -6.96
N ALA A 23 6.22 11.32 -6.28
CA ALA A 23 5.96 12.71 -6.66
C ALA A 23 7.24 13.56 -6.64
N GLN A 24 8.14 13.32 -5.68
CA GLN A 24 9.46 13.98 -5.67
C GLN A 24 10.34 13.53 -6.84
N PHE A 25 10.37 12.23 -7.17
CA PHE A 25 11.16 11.74 -8.30
C PHE A 25 10.75 12.35 -9.63
N ARG A 26 9.46 12.69 -9.81
CA ARG A 26 8.98 13.37 -11.02
C ARG A 26 9.66 14.71 -11.29
N VAL A 27 10.23 15.36 -10.28
CA VAL A 27 10.91 16.66 -10.42
C VAL A 27 12.42 16.58 -10.19
N SER A 28 12.91 15.56 -9.47
CA SER A 28 14.32 15.46 -9.08
C SER A 28 15.15 14.46 -9.90
N VAL A 29 14.51 13.54 -10.63
CA VAL A 29 15.18 12.51 -11.43
C VAL A 29 15.13 12.89 -12.92
N PRO A 30 16.22 12.70 -13.70
CA PRO A 30 16.18 12.86 -15.14
C PRO A 30 15.03 12.04 -15.77
N PRO A 31 14.27 12.58 -16.73
CA PRO A 31 13.09 11.90 -17.29
C PRO A 31 13.36 10.49 -17.81
N GLU A 32 14.53 10.26 -18.39
CA GLU A 32 14.99 8.97 -18.90
C GLU A 32 15.19 7.90 -17.81
N ASN A 33 15.50 8.32 -16.59
CA ASN A 33 15.77 7.44 -15.46
C ASN A 33 14.54 7.26 -14.55
N PHE A 34 13.55 8.15 -14.65
CA PHE A 34 12.36 8.13 -13.80
C PHE A 34 11.61 6.79 -13.82
N PRO A 35 11.34 6.14 -14.98
CA PRO A 35 10.61 4.88 -15.01
C PRO A 35 11.28 3.78 -14.17
N ALA A 36 12.58 3.57 -14.36
CA ALA A 36 13.35 2.56 -13.62
C ALA A 36 13.44 2.86 -12.11
N MET A 37 13.39 4.14 -11.73
CA MET A 37 13.41 4.56 -10.32
C MET A 37 12.04 4.47 -9.65
N ALA A 38 10.95 4.62 -10.40
CA ALA A 38 9.60 4.70 -9.87
C ALA A 38 8.83 3.37 -9.93
N GLU A 39 9.14 2.49 -10.88
CA GLU A 39 8.34 1.28 -11.17
C GLU A 39 8.10 0.39 -9.94
N GLY A 40 9.14 0.15 -9.13
CA GLY A 40 9.02 -0.69 -7.94
C GLY A 40 8.13 -0.09 -6.86
N TYR A 41 8.19 1.24 -6.70
CA TYR A 41 7.34 1.93 -5.73
C TYR A 41 5.88 1.97 -6.19
N LEU A 42 5.64 2.20 -7.48
CA LEU A 42 4.29 2.19 -8.07
C LEU A 42 3.66 0.80 -7.94
N ALA A 43 4.39 -0.27 -8.26
CA ALA A 43 3.91 -1.65 -8.11
C ALA A 43 3.59 -2.00 -6.64
N GLU A 44 4.41 -1.54 -5.68
CA GLU A 44 4.13 -1.76 -4.27
C GLU A 44 2.91 -0.96 -3.78
N ILE A 45 2.73 0.29 -4.25
CA ILE A 45 1.53 1.09 -3.96
C ILE A 45 0.27 0.37 -4.46
N GLU A 46 0.28 -0.14 -5.69
CA GLU A 46 -0.85 -0.89 -6.27
C GLU A 46 -1.21 -2.10 -5.40
N LYS A 47 -0.22 -2.92 -5.03
CA LYS A 47 -0.41 -4.07 -4.15
C LYS A 47 -0.97 -3.66 -2.78
N MET A 48 -0.44 -2.60 -2.17
CA MET A 48 -0.93 -2.13 -0.87
C MET A 48 -2.37 -1.60 -0.95
N HIS A 49 -2.73 -0.92 -2.04
CA HIS A 49 -4.11 -0.51 -2.29
C HIS A 49 -5.03 -1.73 -2.40
N ASP A 50 -4.62 -2.79 -3.10
CA ASP A 50 -5.40 -4.02 -3.18
C ASP A 50 -5.63 -4.63 -1.78
N GLU A 51 -4.61 -4.68 -0.93
CA GLU A 51 -4.74 -5.17 0.45
C GLU A 51 -5.67 -4.29 1.31
N VAL A 52 -5.58 -2.97 1.17
CA VAL A 52 -6.49 -2.02 1.86
C VAL A 52 -7.93 -2.26 1.41
N MET A 53 -8.17 -2.40 0.10
CA MET A 53 -9.50 -2.63 -0.44
C MET A 53 -10.05 -4.00 -0.06
N GLU A 54 -9.20 -5.03 0.01
CA GLU A 54 -9.59 -6.35 0.52
C GLU A 54 -10.01 -6.29 1.99
N TYR A 55 -9.24 -5.59 2.83
CA TYR A 55 -9.57 -5.42 4.24
C TYR A 55 -10.89 -4.65 4.43
N LEU A 56 -11.03 -3.50 3.77
CA LEU A 56 -12.20 -2.62 3.93
C LEU A 56 -13.52 -3.20 3.41
N LYS A 57 -13.49 -4.27 2.60
CA LYS A 57 -14.70 -5.00 2.20
C LYS A 57 -15.33 -5.78 3.36
N ASN A 58 -14.56 -6.07 4.40
CA ASN A 58 -15.02 -6.84 5.55
C ASN A 58 -15.28 -5.92 6.76
N PRO A 59 -16.33 -6.18 7.56
CA PRO A 59 -16.55 -5.43 8.80
C PRO A 59 -15.44 -5.71 9.82
N ALA A 60 -14.93 -4.67 10.48
CA ALA A 60 -13.88 -4.77 11.51
C ALA A 60 -14.22 -5.68 12.71
N ASN A 61 -15.50 -6.05 12.89
CA ASN A 61 -15.98 -6.89 13.99
C ASN A 61 -16.26 -8.35 13.60
N GLN A 62 -15.80 -8.82 12.42
CA GLN A 62 -15.85 -10.25 12.13
C GLN A 62 -14.69 -10.96 12.88
N PRO A 63 -14.98 -11.92 13.77
CA PRO A 63 -13.93 -12.79 14.28
C PRO A 63 -13.34 -13.54 13.09
N LEU A 64 -12.00 -13.55 12.98
CA LEU A 64 -11.30 -14.45 12.07
C LEU A 64 -11.87 -15.86 12.30
N PRO A 65 -12.23 -16.62 11.23
CA PRO A 65 -12.64 -18.00 11.40
C PRO A 65 -11.56 -18.70 12.22
N ALA A 66 -11.94 -19.22 13.38
CA ALA A 66 -11.02 -20.01 14.19
C ALA A 66 -10.47 -21.09 13.27
N GLU A 67 -9.17 -21.02 13.01
CA GLU A 67 -8.43 -21.98 12.21
C GLU A 67 -8.84 -23.37 12.71
N ALA A 68 -9.54 -24.11 11.85
CA ALA A 68 -10.06 -25.42 12.21
C ALA A 68 -8.85 -26.30 12.57
N ALA A 69 -8.76 -26.65 13.86
CA ALA A 69 -7.74 -27.51 14.44
C ALA A 69 -7.72 -28.91 13.83
#